data_AF-A0A443QDE1-F1
#
_entry.id   AF-A0A443QDE1-F1
#
_cell.length_a   1.000
_cell.length_b   1.000
_cell.length_c   1.000
_cell.angle_alpha   90.00
_cell.angle_beta   90.00
_cell.angle_gamma   90.00
#
_symmetry.space_group_name_H-M   'P 1'
#
loop_
_entity.id
_entity.type
_entity.pdbx_description
1 polymer ?
#
loop_
_entity_poly.entity_id
_entity_poly.type
_entity_poly.pdbx_seq_one_letter_code
_entity_poly.pdbx_strand_id
1 'polypeptide(L)'
;PAGHHLPDNPLSPSWLARTDPKDVARVESKTVIVTPSQRDTVPLPTGGARGQLGNWMSPAEFQRAVDERFPGCMQGNQGRDTGRGTE
;
A
#
# COMPACT_ATOMS: atom_id res chain seq x y z
N PRO A 1 -15.70 -13.60 13.51
CA PRO A 1 -14.85 -12.68 12.74
C PRO A 1 -14.33 -11.55 13.65
N ALA A 2 -13.23 -11.79 14.35
CA ALA A 2 -12.86 -11.03 15.54
C ALA A 2 -11.50 -10.33 15.35
N GLY A 3 -11.46 -9.01 15.55
CA GLY A 3 -10.25 -8.35 16.04
C GLY A 3 -9.76 -7.08 15.32
N HIS A 4 -10.21 -6.75 14.10
CA HIS A 4 -9.68 -5.55 13.41
C HIS A 4 -10.41 -4.25 13.75
N HIS A 5 -11.71 -4.32 14.04
CA HIS A 5 -12.54 -3.18 14.40
C HIS A 5 -13.14 -3.39 15.77
N LEU A 6 -12.94 -2.41 16.65
CA LEU A 6 -13.52 -2.39 17.99
C LEU A 6 -14.74 -1.45 17.99
N PRO A 7 -15.86 -1.81 18.66
CA PRO A 7 -16.93 -0.85 18.90
C PRO A 7 -16.36 0.28 19.77
N ASP A 8 -16.56 1.53 19.36
CA ASP A 8 -15.98 2.71 20.01
C ASP A 8 -17.01 3.58 20.74
N ASN A 9 -18.31 3.37 20.48
CA ASN A 9 -19.40 4.08 21.15
C ASN A 9 -20.59 3.13 21.41
N PRO A 10 -21.07 3.02 22.65
CA PRO A 10 -22.27 2.23 22.96
C PRO A 10 -23.59 2.85 22.47
N LEU A 11 -23.59 4.13 22.04
CA LEU A 11 -24.80 4.86 21.64
C LEU A 11 -24.90 5.12 20.13
N SER A 12 -23.88 4.77 19.34
CA SER A 12 -23.89 4.89 17.88
C SER A 12 -23.10 3.76 17.24
N PRO A 13 -23.49 3.27 16.05
CA PRO A 13 -22.76 2.21 15.36
C PRO A 13 -21.47 2.74 14.72
N SER A 14 -20.49 3.11 15.55
CA SER A 14 -19.17 3.56 15.14
C SER A 14 -18.10 2.51 15.51
N TRP A 15 -16.94 2.61 14.85
CA TRP A 15 -15.88 1.59 14.90
C TRP A 15 -14.50 2.24 14.93
N LEU A 16 -13.62 1.71 15.77
CA LEU A 16 -12.22 2.08 15.86
C LEU A 16 -11.33 1.04 15.20
N ALA A 17 -10.47 1.47 14.27
CA ALA A 17 -9.37 0.70 13.74
C ALA A 17 -8.04 1.21 14.31
N ARG A 18 -7.15 0.28 14.68
CA ARG A 18 -5.78 0.59 15.11
C ARG A 18 -4.81 -0.04 14.12
N THR A 19 -3.95 0.76 13.51
CA THR A 19 -2.94 0.28 12.57
C THR A 19 -1.61 -0.01 13.27
N ASP A 20 -0.70 -0.70 12.58
CA ASP A 20 0.70 -0.82 13.03
C ASP A 20 1.32 0.60 13.07
N PRO A 21 2.08 0.99 14.12
CA PRO A 21 2.76 2.29 14.18
C PRO A 21 3.67 2.60 12.97
N LYS A 22 4.12 1.58 12.23
CA LYS A 22 4.91 1.72 11.00
C LYS A 22 4.06 2.02 9.76
N ASP A 23 2.74 1.94 9.88
CA ASP A 23 1.75 2.13 8.82
C ASP A 23 0.65 3.11 9.29
N VAL A 24 1.06 4.36 9.49
CA VAL A 24 0.20 5.44 10.03
C VAL A 24 0.05 6.62 9.07
N ALA A 25 0.94 6.73 8.09
CA ALA A 25 1.02 7.88 7.19
C ALA A 25 1.57 7.47 5.83
N ARG A 26 1.42 8.36 4.85
CA ARG A 26 2.04 8.19 3.54
C ARG A 26 3.57 8.14 3.67
N VAL A 27 4.19 7.27 2.88
CA VAL A 27 5.65 7.15 2.80
C VAL A 27 6.09 7.66 1.43
N GLU A 28 6.26 8.97 1.30
CA GLU A 28 6.52 9.61 0.00
C GLU A 28 7.74 9.04 -0.71
N SER A 29 8.77 8.60 0.02
CA SER A 29 9.96 7.95 -0.56
C SER A 29 9.68 6.58 -1.21
N LYS A 30 8.53 5.96 -0.92
CA LYS A 30 8.07 4.70 -1.54
C LYS A 30 6.93 4.93 -2.54
N THR A 31 6.44 6.15 -2.67
CA THR A 31 5.48 6.55 -3.71
C THR A 31 6.24 6.91 -4.97
N VAL A 32 6.00 6.17 -6.06
CA VAL A 32 6.66 6.38 -7.36
C VAL A 32 5.63 6.49 -8.48
N ILE A 33 5.99 7.21 -9.54
CA ILE A 33 5.25 7.25 -10.80
C ILE A 33 6.11 6.56 -11.86
N VAL A 34 5.51 5.63 -12.62
CA VAL A 34 6.20 4.80 -13.60
C VAL A 34 5.87 5.26 -15.00
N THR A 35 6.87 5.76 -15.72
CA THR A 35 6.77 6.21 -17.12
C THR A 35 8.04 5.82 -17.88
N PRO A 36 8.02 5.64 -19.21
CA PRO A 36 9.22 5.29 -19.98
C PRO A 36 10.35 6.33 -19.86
N SER A 37 10.02 7.62 -19.73
CA SER A 37 10.99 8.70 -19.63
C SER A 37 10.81 9.49 -18.34
N GLN A 38 11.90 9.64 -17.56
CA GLN A 38 11.90 10.37 -16.30
C GLN A 38 11.34 11.79 -16.41
N ARG A 39 11.64 12.48 -17.51
CA ARG A 39 11.23 13.88 -17.75
C ARG A 39 9.72 14.06 -17.82
N ASP A 40 8.97 12.99 -18.13
CA ASP A 40 7.51 13.01 -18.21
C ASP A 40 6.88 12.94 -16.81
N THR A 41 7.70 12.73 -15.77
CA THR A 41 7.26 12.59 -14.38
C THR A 41 7.85 13.66 -13.47
N VAL A 42 9.17 13.89 -13.54
CA VAL A 42 9.86 14.86 -12.70
C VAL A 42 10.72 15.79 -13.55
N PRO A 43 10.85 17.08 -13.18
CA PRO A 43 11.86 17.95 -13.78
C PRO A 43 13.26 17.36 -13.59
N LEU A 44 14.15 17.59 -14.56
CA LEU A 44 15.56 17.24 -14.47
C LEU A 44 16.32 18.47 -13.95
N PRO A 45 16.61 18.57 -12.64
CA PRO A 45 17.31 19.73 -12.10
C PRO A 45 18.74 19.82 -12.62
N THR A 46 19.18 21.03 -12.93
CA THR A 46 20.56 21.32 -13.31
C THR A 46 21.50 20.99 -12.15
N GLY A 47 22.62 20.31 -12.44
CA GLY A 47 23.65 20.00 -11.44
C GLY A 47 23.42 18.74 -10.62
N GLY A 48 22.50 17.84 -11.02
CA GLY A 48 22.36 16.52 -10.41
C GLY A 48 21.76 16.50 -9.00
N ALA A 49 21.19 17.62 -8.55
CA ALA A 49 20.45 17.70 -7.30
C ALA A 49 19.26 16.74 -7.30
N ARG A 50 18.89 16.21 -6.13
CA ARG A 50 17.69 15.37 -6.01
C ARG A 50 16.44 16.25 -6.15
N GLY A 51 15.59 15.96 -7.12
CA GLY A 51 14.32 16.64 -7.32
C GLY A 51 13.37 16.48 -6.11
N GLN A 52 12.60 17.51 -5.80
CA GLN A 52 11.60 17.50 -4.71
C GLN A 52 10.18 17.20 -5.21
N LEU A 53 9.96 17.14 -6.53
CA LEU A 53 8.66 17.08 -7.18
C LEU A 53 8.27 15.65 -7.60
N GLY A 54 8.39 14.70 -6.67
CA GLY A 54 8.02 13.29 -6.86
C GLY A 54 9.21 12.35 -7.11
N ASN A 55 8.91 11.05 -7.15
CA ASN A 55 9.89 10.00 -7.45
C ASN A 55 9.48 9.28 -8.73
N TRP A 56 10.43 9.15 -9.65
CA TRP A 56 10.26 8.36 -10.87
C TRP A 56 10.91 6.99 -10.70
N MET A 57 10.31 5.96 -11.31
CA MET A 57 10.87 4.62 -11.44
C MET A 57 10.68 4.14 -12.87
N SER A 58 11.71 3.51 -13.45
CA SER A 58 11.59 2.96 -14.80
C SER A 58 10.64 1.75 -14.84
N PRO A 59 10.00 1.44 -15.99
CA PRO A 59 9.14 0.26 -16.11
C PRO A 59 9.85 -1.06 -15.78
N ALA A 60 11.13 -1.19 -16.15
CA ALA A 60 11.92 -2.38 -15.88
C ALA A 60 12.23 -2.57 -14.39
N GLU A 61 12.59 -1.49 -13.69
CA GLU A 61 12.79 -1.54 -12.23
C GLU A 61 11.51 -1.82 -11.48
N PHE A 62 10.40 -1.24 -11.94
CA PHE A 62 9.08 -1.50 -11.37
C PHE A 62 8.68 -2.96 -11.54
N GLN A 63 8.87 -3.54 -12.74
CA GLN A 63 8.57 -4.95 -12.98
C GLN A 63 9.37 -5.87 -12.04
N ARG A 64 10.67 -5.63 -11.88
CA ARG A 64 11.50 -6.36 -10.89
C ARG A 64 10.94 -6.26 -9.47
N ALA A 65 10.50 -5.05 -9.08
CA ALA A 65 9.88 -4.80 -7.78
C ALA A 65 8.54 -5.51 -7.60
N VAL A 66 7.76 -5.69 -8.67
CA VAL A 66 6.50 -6.45 -8.68
C VAL A 66 6.82 -7.94 -8.51
N ASP A 67 7.74 -8.46 -9.32
CA ASP A 67 8.14 -9.86 -9.31
C ASP A 67 8.77 -10.29 -7.98
N GLU A 68 9.36 -9.36 -7.23
CA GLU A 68 9.88 -9.61 -5.89
C GLU A 68 8.77 -9.71 -4.83
N ARG A 69 7.70 -8.91 -4.95
CA ARG A 69 6.75 -8.65 -3.83
C ARG A 69 5.41 -9.34 -3.97
N PHE A 70 4.92 -9.51 -5.19
CA PHE A 70 3.55 -9.99 -5.44
C PHE A 70 3.39 -11.51 -5.57
N PRO A 71 4.39 -12.31 -6.00
CA PRO A 71 4.22 -13.76 -6.03
C PRO A 71 3.85 -14.33 -4.66
N GLY A 72 2.68 -14.97 -4.56
CA GLY A 72 2.19 -15.60 -3.33
C GLY A 72 1.72 -14.64 -2.22
N CYS A 73 1.67 -13.32 -2.45
CA CYS A 73 1.37 -12.34 -1.40
C CYS A 73 -0.04 -12.46 -0.76
N MET A 74 -0.94 -13.23 -1.37
CA MET A 74 -2.29 -13.50 -0.87
C MET A 74 -2.50 -14.97 -0.44
N GLN A 75 -1.45 -15.79 -0.44
CA GLN A 75 -1.56 -17.20 -0.05
C GLN A 75 -2.04 -17.32 1.40
N GLY A 76 -3.12 -18.09 1.61
CA GLY A 76 -3.73 -18.29 2.93
C GLY A 76 -4.78 -17.24 3.36
N ASN A 77 -5.02 -16.21 2.54
CA ASN A 77 -6.00 -15.15 2.84
C ASN A 77 -7.38 -15.36 2.19
N GLN A 78 -7.59 -16.48 1.49
CA GLN A 78 -8.94 -16.90 1.08
C GLN A 78 -9.70 -17.37 2.32
N GLY A 79 -10.82 -16.72 2.59
CA GLY A 79 -11.62 -16.95 3.80
C GLY A 79 -11.95 -18.43 4.00
N ARG A 80 -11.69 -18.92 5.22
CA ARG A 80 -12.41 -20.08 5.75
C ARG A 80 -13.86 -19.66 5.97
N ASP A 81 -14.65 -19.66 4.90
CA ASP A 81 -16.09 -19.81 5.02
C ASP A 81 -16.41 -21.31 5.01
N THR A 82 -16.26 -21.93 6.17
CA THR A 82 -16.78 -23.28 6.40
C THR A 82 -17.50 -23.28 7.74
N GLY A 83 -18.83 -23.15 7.68
CA GLY A 83 -19.76 -23.85 8.56
C GLY A 83 -20.21 -23.12 9.83
N ARG A 84 -21.37 -22.45 9.76
CA ARG A 84 -22.37 -22.32 10.85
C ARG A 84 -23.64 -21.68 10.27
N GLY A 85 -24.84 -22.25 10.25
CA GLY A 85 -25.38 -23.56 10.61
C GLY A 85 -26.81 -23.57 10.06
N THR A 86 -27.25 -24.71 9.51
CA THR A 86 -28.67 -25.00 9.37
C THR A 86 -29.22 -25.27 10.75
N GLU A 87 -30.15 -24.43 11.21
CA GLU A 87 -31.34 -24.75 12.02
C GLU A 87 -32.13 -23.45 12.28
#